data_AF-A0A7S4JZ47-F1
#
_entry.id   AF-A0A7S4JZ47-F1
#
_cell.length_a   1.000
_cell.length_b   1.000
_cell.length_c   1.000
_cell.angle_alpha   90.00
_cell.angle_beta   90.00
_cell.angle_gamma   90.00
#
_symmetry.space_group_name_H-M   'P 1'
#
loop_
_entity.id
_entity.type
_entity.pdbx_description
1 polymer ?
#
loop_
_entity_poly.entity_id
_entity_poly.type
_entity_poly.pdbx_seq_one_letter_code
_entity_poly.pdbx_strand_id
1 'polypeptide(L)'
;MTLIITKYLKTQLDPPFIPQAPLGCYKFRELCDAINEDGGKEDAKFLDGVTYAMLGLGDSKYTTFFQNPTAIDSGLTMAGARRIGPLGKADASGEGDDEQGKVIARWIEGIWTELAKVVESDPPAEEKMEKVHEVTVKFCGKIFEDFQPPAEGGMLSAVLMICIPVGIAVIVAALKGTLFT
;
A
#
# COMPACT_ATOMS: atom_id res chain seq x y z
N MET A 1 -6.93 4.55 -4.91
CA MET A 1 -6.19 4.74 -3.64
C MET A 1 -5.53 3.43 -3.27
N THR A 2 -4.21 3.40 -3.15
CA THR A 2 -3.46 2.15 -2.86
C THR A 2 -2.90 2.22 -1.45
N LEU A 3 -3.33 1.31 -0.57
CA LEU A 3 -2.76 1.14 0.76
C LEU A 3 -1.59 0.15 0.66
N ILE A 4 -0.36 0.62 0.91
CA ILE A 4 0.84 -0.22 0.86
C ILE A 4 1.21 -0.60 2.29
N ILE A 5 0.91 -1.85 2.68
CA ILE A 5 1.36 -2.43 3.96
C ILE A 5 2.55 -3.34 3.64
N THR A 6 3.76 -2.96 4.06
CA THR A 6 4.94 -3.80 3.91
C THR A 6 5.17 -4.60 5.20
N LYS A 7 5.06 -5.94 5.11
CA LYS A 7 5.31 -6.86 6.23
C LYS A 7 6.65 -7.57 6.01
N TYR A 8 7.61 -7.38 6.91
CA TYR A 8 8.85 -8.15 6.89
C TYR A 8 8.60 -9.62 7.26
N LEU A 9 9.07 -10.54 6.42
CA LEU A 9 9.20 -11.96 6.72
C LEU A 9 10.69 -12.29 6.90
N LYS A 10 10.97 -13.01 7.97
CA LYS A 10 12.30 -13.42 8.44
C LYS A 10 12.97 -14.36 7.45
N THR A 11 14.02 -13.91 6.78
CA THR A 11 15.01 -14.80 6.14
C THR A 11 16.39 -14.38 6.62
N GLN A 12 17.00 -15.22 7.47
CA GLN A 12 18.42 -15.17 7.73
C GLN A 12 19.15 -15.67 6.48
N LEU A 13 20.06 -14.88 5.90
CA LEU A 13 21.15 -15.33 5.02
C LEU A 13 22.14 -14.15 4.80
N ASP A 14 23.41 -14.47 4.69
CA ASP A 14 24.66 -13.70 4.89
C ASP A 14 24.85 -12.27 4.30
N PRO A 15 25.80 -11.46 4.85
CA PRO A 15 26.10 -10.08 4.41
C PRO A 15 26.93 -9.96 3.11
N PRO A 16 26.95 -8.79 2.42
CA PRO A 16 26.51 -7.47 2.88
C PRO A 16 25.00 -7.30 2.76
N PHE A 17 24.36 -7.19 3.92
CA PHE A 17 22.90 -7.27 4.05
C PHE A 17 22.30 -5.91 3.69
N ILE A 18 22.00 -5.70 2.42
CA ILE A 18 21.07 -4.63 2.00
C ILE A 18 19.74 -4.94 2.70
N PRO A 19 19.04 -3.96 3.31
CA PRO A 19 17.71 -4.18 3.88
C PRO A 19 16.78 -4.68 2.77
N GLN A 20 16.60 -6.00 2.69
CA GLN A 20 15.81 -6.61 1.64
C GLN A 20 14.34 -6.35 1.91
N ALA A 21 13.62 -5.75 0.96
CA ALA A 21 12.17 -5.70 1.06
C ALA A 21 11.60 -7.13 1.23
N PRO A 22 10.39 -7.27 1.79
CA PRO A 22 9.74 -8.57 1.89
C PRO A 22 9.70 -9.28 0.53
N LEU A 23 9.75 -10.61 0.55
CA LEU A 23 9.64 -11.41 -0.68
C LEU A 23 8.40 -10.98 -1.48
N GLY A 24 8.61 -10.69 -2.77
CA GLY A 24 7.59 -10.14 -3.67
C GLY A 24 7.55 -8.61 -3.77
N CYS A 25 8.27 -7.88 -2.91
CA CYS A 25 8.32 -6.40 -2.94
C CYS A 25 9.67 -5.83 -3.40
N TYR A 26 10.68 -6.67 -3.69
CA TYR A 26 12.04 -6.22 -4.01
C TYR A 26 12.10 -5.34 -5.26
N LYS A 27 11.42 -5.69 -6.35
CA LYS A 27 11.39 -4.85 -7.57
C LYS A 27 10.78 -3.47 -7.32
N PHE A 28 9.75 -3.41 -6.48
CA PHE A 28 9.13 -2.15 -6.10
C PHE A 28 10.07 -1.30 -5.23
N ARG A 29 10.84 -1.94 -4.35
CA ARG A 29 11.88 -1.27 -3.58
C ARG A 29 13.01 -0.76 -4.47
N GLU A 30 13.52 -1.59 -5.39
CA GLU A 30 14.55 -1.21 -6.37
C GLU A 30 14.09 -0.02 -7.23
N LEU A 31 12.82 0.01 -7.65
CA LEU A 31 12.24 1.16 -8.34
C LEU A 31 12.31 2.43 -7.49
N CYS A 32 11.96 2.35 -6.21
CA CYS A 32 12.03 3.51 -5.30
C CYS A 32 13.48 3.97 -5.06
N ASP A 33 14.42 3.03 -4.94
CA ASP A 33 15.86 3.35 -4.81
C ASP A 33 16.38 4.06 -6.06
N ALA A 34 16.07 3.55 -7.26
CA ALA A 34 16.44 4.20 -8.52
C ALA A 34 15.89 5.62 -8.63
N ILE A 35 14.62 5.84 -8.23
CA ILE A 35 14.01 7.18 -8.21
C ILE A 35 14.75 8.12 -7.24
N ASN A 36 15.13 7.60 -6.06
CA ASN A 36 15.87 8.38 -5.06
C ASN A 36 17.27 8.75 -5.58
N GLU A 37 17.98 7.82 -6.22
CA GLU A 37 19.31 8.03 -6.79
C GLU A 37 19.30 9.03 -7.94
N ASP A 38 18.26 8.99 -8.79
CA ASP A 38 18.10 9.90 -9.92
C ASP A 38 17.68 11.33 -9.52
N GLY A 39 17.39 11.57 -8.23
CA GLY A 39 17.07 12.89 -7.72
C GLY A 39 15.69 13.42 -8.10
N GLY A 40 14.78 12.56 -8.58
CA GLY A 40 13.39 12.95 -8.87
C GLY A 40 13.27 14.01 -9.98
N LYS A 41 14.02 13.86 -11.08
CA LYS A 41 13.94 14.72 -12.28
C LYS A 41 12.48 14.92 -12.71
N GLU A 42 12.14 16.06 -13.32
CA GLU A 42 10.74 16.38 -13.68
C GLU A 42 10.05 15.32 -14.54
N ASP A 43 10.81 14.64 -15.41
CA ASP A 43 10.32 13.51 -16.24
C ASP A 43 9.93 12.27 -15.41
N ALA A 44 10.32 12.20 -14.13
CA ALA A 44 10.04 11.13 -13.19
C ALA A 44 8.81 11.40 -12.28
N LYS A 45 8.10 12.53 -12.45
CA LYS A 45 6.84 12.81 -11.73
C LYS A 45 5.64 12.03 -12.25
N PHE A 46 5.84 10.77 -12.60
CA PHE A 46 4.81 9.93 -13.22
C PHE A 46 3.71 9.48 -12.22
N LEU A 47 3.88 9.76 -10.92
CA LEU A 47 2.87 9.54 -9.88
C LEU A 47 2.15 10.84 -9.47
N ASP A 48 2.25 11.92 -10.25
CA ASP A 48 1.46 13.13 -10.01
C ASP A 48 -0.05 12.80 -9.96
N GLY A 49 -0.72 13.31 -8.92
CA GLY A 49 -2.13 13.03 -8.64
C GLY A 49 -2.38 11.73 -7.87
N VAL A 50 -1.35 10.90 -7.62
CA VAL A 50 -1.45 9.74 -6.72
C VAL A 50 -1.35 10.19 -5.28
N THR A 51 -2.29 9.78 -4.44
CA THR A 51 -2.20 9.92 -2.98
C THR A 51 -1.97 8.57 -2.32
N TYR A 52 -1.13 8.52 -1.31
CA TYR A 52 -0.85 7.29 -0.56
C TYR A 52 -0.76 7.54 0.95
N ALA A 53 -1.06 6.51 1.74
CA ALA A 53 -0.78 6.46 3.16
C ALA A 53 0.24 5.35 3.42
N MET A 54 1.12 5.52 4.42
CA MET A 54 2.15 4.53 4.72
C MET A 54 2.29 4.27 6.22
N LEU A 55 2.27 3.00 6.58
CA LEU A 55 2.63 2.48 7.89
C LEU A 55 3.81 1.52 7.71
N GLY A 56 4.98 1.94 8.16
CA GLY A 56 6.16 1.09 8.17
C GLY A 56 6.16 0.17 9.39
N LEU A 57 6.59 -1.06 9.16
CA LEU A 57 6.91 -2.02 10.20
C LEU A 57 8.44 -2.18 10.25
N GLY A 58 9.02 -2.09 11.43
CA GLY A 58 10.44 -2.25 11.67
C GLY A 58 10.72 -2.93 13.00
N ASP A 59 11.99 -3.19 13.29
CA ASP A 59 12.44 -3.66 14.59
C ASP A 59 13.75 -2.92 14.96
N SER A 60 13.72 -2.13 16.03
CA SER A 60 14.84 -1.28 16.47
C SER A 60 16.06 -2.07 16.93
N LYS A 61 15.94 -3.39 17.13
CA LYS A 61 17.08 -4.27 17.37
C LYS A 61 18.00 -4.44 16.15
N TYR A 62 17.54 -4.03 14.97
CA TYR A 62 18.32 -4.10 13.74
C TYR A 62 18.85 -2.73 13.34
N THR A 63 20.08 -2.68 12.82
CA THR A 63 20.71 -1.44 12.34
C THR A 63 20.00 -0.82 11.13
N THR A 64 19.16 -1.60 10.45
CA THR A 64 18.37 -1.21 9.28
C THR A 64 16.95 -0.76 9.65
N PHE A 65 16.70 -0.46 10.93
CA PHE A 65 15.42 0.01 11.45
C PHE A 65 14.81 1.09 10.56
N PHE A 66 13.61 0.83 10.05
CA PHE A 66 12.85 1.73 9.17
C PHE A 66 13.49 2.16 7.85
N GLN A 67 14.64 1.61 7.45
CA GLN A 67 15.25 1.95 6.15
C GLN A 67 14.34 1.56 4.98
N ASN A 68 13.61 0.44 5.11
CA ASN A 68 12.71 0.01 4.05
C ASN A 68 11.57 1.01 3.74
N PRO A 69 10.64 1.25 4.69
CA PRO A 69 9.54 2.19 4.49
C PRO A 69 10.01 3.62 4.22
N THR A 70 11.14 4.06 4.78
CA THR A 70 11.66 5.42 4.54
C THR A 70 12.06 5.63 3.09
N ALA A 71 12.74 4.67 2.45
CA ALA A 71 13.14 4.86 1.05
C ALA A 71 11.96 4.70 0.08
N ILE A 72 10.99 3.83 0.39
CA ILE A 72 9.75 3.73 -0.40
C ILE A 72 8.99 5.05 -0.33
N ASP A 73 8.83 5.60 0.86
CA ASP A 73 8.18 6.89 1.07
C ASP A 73 8.86 8.04 0.30
N SER A 74 10.19 8.10 0.39
CA SER A 74 11.00 9.06 -0.36
C SER A 74 10.82 8.88 -1.86
N GLY A 75 10.93 7.65 -2.38
CA GLY A 75 10.82 7.36 -3.81
C GLY A 75 9.43 7.71 -4.36
N LEU A 76 8.37 7.37 -3.64
CA LEU A 76 7.00 7.74 -4.01
C LEU A 76 6.81 9.26 -4.02
N THR A 77 7.30 9.96 -3.00
CA THR A 77 7.22 11.42 -2.92
C THR A 77 8.00 12.10 -4.05
N MET A 78 9.20 11.60 -4.34
CA MET A 78 10.05 12.11 -5.43
C MET A 78 9.44 11.86 -6.82
N ALA A 79 8.70 10.77 -6.98
CA ALA A 79 7.96 10.48 -8.20
C ALA A 79 6.62 11.26 -8.33
N GLY A 80 6.34 12.22 -7.43
CA GLY A 80 5.17 13.09 -7.52
C GLY A 80 3.95 12.64 -6.71
N ALA A 81 4.01 11.47 -6.07
CA ALA A 81 2.92 11.03 -5.21
C ALA A 81 2.85 11.88 -3.93
N ARG A 82 1.64 12.15 -3.43
CA ARG A 82 1.40 12.90 -2.20
C ARG A 82 1.06 11.95 -1.04
N ARG A 83 1.90 11.91 -0.01
CA ARG A 83 1.55 11.22 1.24
C ARG A 83 0.41 11.95 1.95
N ILE A 84 -0.59 11.21 2.41
CA ILE A 84 -1.61 11.67 3.34
C ILE A 84 -1.31 11.13 4.74
N GLY A 85 -1.46 12.00 5.74
CA GLY A 85 -1.12 11.68 7.12
C GLY A 85 0.39 11.42 7.36
N PRO A 86 0.74 11.06 8.60
CA PRO A 86 2.11 10.75 8.96
C PRO A 86 2.53 9.36 8.46
N LEU A 87 3.83 9.20 8.15
CA LEU A 87 4.45 7.89 8.04
C LEU A 87 4.41 7.19 9.40
N GLY A 88 3.57 6.17 9.53
CA GLY A 88 3.49 5.37 10.75
C GLY A 88 4.76 4.56 10.94
N LYS A 89 5.22 4.43 12.19
CA LYS A 89 6.42 3.68 12.53
C LYS A 89 6.18 2.71 13.68
N ALA A 90 5.72 1.51 13.38
CA ALA A 90 5.49 0.48 14.39
C ALA A 90 6.72 -0.43 14.58
N ASP A 91 7.32 -0.35 15.76
CA ASP A 91 8.52 -1.10 16.16
C ASP A 91 8.15 -2.43 16.83
N ALA A 92 8.62 -3.55 16.28
CA ALA A 92 8.42 -4.88 16.87
C ALA A 92 9.06 -5.05 18.24
N SER A 93 10.08 -4.24 18.55
CA SER A 93 10.75 -4.21 19.86
C SER A 93 10.32 -3.02 20.72
N GLY A 94 9.29 -2.27 20.30
CA GLY A 94 8.74 -1.16 21.08
C GLY A 94 8.06 -1.65 22.36
N GLU A 95 8.14 -0.84 23.40
CA GLU A 95 7.56 -1.13 24.72
C GLU A 95 6.61 0.00 25.15
N GLY A 96 5.77 -0.28 26.15
CA GLY A 96 4.84 0.72 26.70
C GLY A 96 3.85 1.23 25.66
N ASP A 97 3.86 2.54 25.41
CA ASP A 97 3.00 3.17 24.39
C ASP A 97 3.51 2.99 22.96
N ASP A 98 4.80 2.65 22.80
CA ASP A 98 5.45 2.39 21.51
C ASP A 98 5.39 0.92 21.09
N GLU A 99 4.71 0.09 21.88
CA GLU A 99 4.40 -1.29 21.51
C GLU A 99 3.75 -1.35 20.11
N GLN A 100 4.27 -2.22 19.25
CA GLN A 100 3.92 -2.30 17.83
C GLN A 100 2.41 -2.25 17.58
N GLY A 101 1.63 -3.08 18.29
CA GLY A 101 0.19 -3.17 18.12
C GLY A 101 -0.54 -1.86 18.45
N LYS A 102 -0.10 -1.13 19.47
CA LYS A 102 -0.70 0.16 19.87
C LYS A 102 -0.38 1.24 18.85
N VAL A 103 0.85 1.28 18.35
CA VAL A 103 1.23 2.21 17.29
C VAL A 103 0.41 1.96 16.03
N ILE A 104 0.24 0.69 15.63
CA ILE A 104 -0.60 0.31 14.48
C ILE A 104 -2.05 0.78 14.71
N ALA A 105 -2.63 0.48 15.88
CA ALA A 105 -4.01 0.86 16.20
C ALA A 105 -4.21 2.39 16.14
N ARG A 106 -3.35 3.16 16.78
CA ARG A 106 -3.40 4.64 16.75
C ARG A 106 -3.24 5.18 15.33
N TRP A 107 -2.34 4.59 14.53
CA TRP A 107 -2.16 5.00 13.14
C TRP A 107 -3.41 4.72 12.30
N ILE A 108 -4.04 3.55 12.46
CA ILE A 108 -5.29 3.20 11.79
C ILE A 108 -6.41 4.17 12.20
N GLU A 109 -6.55 4.48 13.49
CA GLU A 109 -7.56 5.43 13.94
C GLU A 109 -7.34 6.83 13.37
N GLY A 110 -6.08 7.29 13.30
CA GLY A 110 -5.73 8.60 12.77
C GLY A 110 -5.90 8.73 11.25
N ILE A 111 -5.66 7.66 10.49
CA ILE A 111 -5.62 7.76 9.02
C ILE A 111 -7.00 7.97 8.39
N TRP A 112 -8.08 7.54 9.04
CA TRP A 112 -9.45 7.70 8.49
C TRP A 112 -9.82 9.16 8.21
N THR A 113 -9.41 10.07 9.10
CA THR A 113 -9.68 11.51 8.92
C THR A 113 -8.93 12.07 7.72
N GLU A 114 -7.72 11.59 7.44
CA GLU A 114 -6.93 12.01 6.28
C GLU A 114 -7.46 11.40 4.98
N LEU A 115 -7.90 10.14 5.03
CA LEU A 115 -8.52 9.45 3.90
C LEU A 115 -9.80 10.16 3.45
N ALA A 116 -10.66 10.55 4.39
CA ALA A 116 -11.92 11.24 4.10
C ALA A 116 -11.73 12.56 3.31
N LYS A 117 -10.55 13.20 3.41
CA LYS A 117 -10.25 14.45 2.69
C LYS A 117 -9.92 14.24 1.21
N VAL A 118 -9.54 13.02 0.81
CA VAL A 118 -9.01 12.74 -0.54
C VAL A 118 -9.80 11.68 -1.30
N VAL A 119 -10.70 10.96 -0.63
CA VAL A 119 -11.58 10.01 -1.29
C VAL A 119 -12.77 10.78 -1.88
N GLU A 120 -12.87 10.81 -3.21
CA GLU A 120 -14.08 11.25 -3.91
C GLU A 120 -15.21 10.26 -3.63
N SER A 121 -16.41 10.78 -3.33
CA SER A 121 -17.58 9.96 -2.99
C SER A 121 -18.15 9.21 -4.19
N ASP A 122 -17.92 9.73 -5.40
CA ASP A 122 -18.47 9.17 -6.62
C ASP A 122 -17.41 8.32 -7.34
N PRO A 123 -17.77 7.10 -7.79
CA PRO A 123 -16.85 6.32 -8.60
C PRO A 123 -16.53 7.08 -9.89
N PRO A 124 -15.26 7.11 -10.33
CA PRO A 124 -14.90 7.70 -11.60
C PRO A 124 -15.68 7.04 -12.74
N ALA A 125 -16.05 7.83 -13.76
CA ALA A 125 -16.77 7.34 -14.93
C ALA A 125 -16.06 6.12 -15.55
N GLU A 126 -16.84 5.16 -16.06
CA GLU A 126 -16.35 3.89 -16.62
C GLU A 126 -15.27 4.10 -17.70
N GLU A 127 -15.47 5.07 -18.59
CA GLU A 127 -14.50 5.48 -19.62
C GLU A 127 -13.13 5.90 -19.03
N LYS A 128 -13.14 6.61 -17.89
CA LYS A 128 -11.90 7.01 -17.19
C LYS A 128 -11.19 5.78 -16.63
N MET A 129 -11.94 4.80 -16.13
CA MET A 129 -11.39 3.55 -15.59
C MET A 129 -10.81 2.65 -16.68
N GLU A 130 -11.46 2.53 -17.83
CA GLU A 130 -10.94 1.80 -19.00
C GLU A 130 -9.63 2.41 -19.48
N LYS A 131 -9.56 3.73 -19.59
CA LYS A 131 -8.34 4.44 -19.98
C LYS A 131 -7.20 4.22 -18.98
N VAL A 132 -7.49 4.27 -17.68
CA VAL A 132 -6.50 3.96 -16.64
C VAL A 132 -6.03 2.51 -16.74
N HIS A 133 -6.93 1.57 -17.00
CA HIS A 133 -6.60 0.16 -17.19
C HIS A 133 -5.66 -0.05 -18.38
N GLU A 134 -5.98 0.52 -19.55
CA GLU A 134 -5.16 0.43 -20.76
C GLU A 134 -3.75 0.98 -20.53
N VAL A 135 -3.64 2.17 -19.93
CA VAL A 135 -2.35 2.80 -19.59
C VAL A 135 -1.54 1.92 -18.63
N THR A 136 -2.20 1.35 -17.62
CA THR A 136 -1.55 0.48 -16.63
C THR A 136 -1.03 -0.80 -17.28
N VAL A 137 -1.84 -1.48 -18.09
CA VAL A 137 -1.45 -2.71 -18.82
C VAL A 137 -0.23 -2.44 -19.71
N LYS A 138 -0.26 -1.34 -20.46
CA LYS A 138 0.86 -0.94 -21.33
C LYS A 138 2.13 -0.65 -20.53
N PHE A 139 2.01 -0.01 -19.37
CA PHE A 139 3.15 0.29 -18.51
C PHE A 139 3.73 -0.99 -17.89
N CYS A 140 2.88 -1.87 -17.35
CA CYS A 140 3.30 -3.15 -16.79
C CYS A 140 4.03 -4.02 -17.82
N GLY A 141 3.52 -4.11 -19.06
CA GLY A 141 4.19 -4.86 -20.13
C GLY A 141 5.56 -4.29 -20.55
N LYS A 142 5.87 -3.03 -20.24
CA LYS A 142 7.21 -2.46 -20.45
C LYS A 142 8.19 -2.81 -19.33
N ILE A 143 7.71 -2.92 -18.10
CA ILE A 143 8.54 -3.19 -16.92
C ILE A 143 8.78 -4.68 -16.75
N PHE A 144 7.79 -5.49 -17.09
CA PHE A 144 7.77 -6.93 -16.85
C PHE A 144 7.52 -7.64 -18.18
N GLU A 145 8.57 -8.23 -18.75
CA GLU A 145 8.49 -8.97 -20.02
C GLU A 145 7.52 -10.17 -19.94
N ASP A 146 7.30 -10.70 -18.74
CA ASP A 146 6.42 -11.82 -18.43
C ASP A 146 4.99 -11.40 -18.03
N PHE A 147 4.68 -10.11 -18.04
CA PHE A 147 3.35 -9.63 -17.67
C PHE A 147 2.28 -10.05 -18.70
N GLN A 148 1.26 -10.75 -18.22
CA GLN A 148 0.07 -11.10 -18.99
C GLN A 148 -1.13 -10.36 -18.38
N PRO A 149 -1.89 -9.56 -19.16
CA PRO A 149 -3.10 -8.94 -18.64
C PRO A 149 -4.13 -10.02 -18.26
N PRO A 150 -4.95 -9.79 -17.22
CA PRO A 150 -6.03 -10.71 -16.89
C PRO A 150 -7.00 -10.84 -18.07
N ALA A 151 -7.44 -12.07 -18.36
CA ALA A 151 -8.41 -12.31 -19.43
C ALA A 151 -9.67 -11.47 -19.24
N GLU A 152 -10.17 -10.88 -20.33
CA GLU A 152 -11.41 -10.07 -20.33
C GLU A 152 -12.56 -10.87 -19.67
N GLY A 153 -13.11 -10.33 -18.57
CA GLY A 153 -14.20 -10.96 -17.80
C GLY A 153 -13.84 -11.45 -16.38
N GLY A 154 -12.56 -11.42 -15.98
CA GLY A 154 -12.14 -11.92 -14.65
C GLY A 154 -12.49 -11.04 -13.45
N MET A 155 -12.73 -9.73 -13.65
CA MET A 155 -12.87 -8.77 -12.53
C MET A 155 -14.23 -8.86 -11.82
N LEU A 156 -15.31 -9.22 -12.53
CA LEU A 156 -16.62 -9.41 -11.90
C LEU A 156 -16.61 -10.59 -10.91
N SER A 157 -15.84 -11.65 -11.19
CA SER A 157 -15.76 -12.85 -10.34
C SER A 157 -15.17 -12.55 -8.96
N ALA A 158 -14.11 -11.74 -8.88
CA ALA A 158 -13.44 -11.43 -7.61
C ALA A 158 -14.25 -10.44 -6.75
N VAL A 159 -14.90 -9.45 -7.37
CA VAL A 159 -15.74 -8.47 -6.65
C VAL A 159 -17.03 -9.13 -6.13
N LEU A 160 -17.68 -10.00 -6.92
CA LEU A 160 -18.83 -10.79 -6.46
C LEU A 160 -18.46 -11.74 -5.31
N MET A 161 -17.28 -12.35 -5.33
CA MET A 161 -16.81 -13.25 -4.27
C MET A 161 -16.55 -12.55 -2.92
N ILE A 162 -16.19 -11.26 -2.92
CA ILE A 162 -15.92 -10.50 -1.70
C ILE A 162 -17.19 -9.80 -1.18
N CYS A 163 -18.03 -9.26 -2.07
CA CYS A 163 -19.21 -8.50 -1.66
C CYS A 163 -20.35 -9.38 -1.13
N ILE A 164 -20.52 -10.61 -1.63
CA ILE A 164 -21.58 -11.52 -1.15
C ILE A 164 -21.40 -11.94 0.32
N PRO A 165 -20.23 -12.42 0.78
CA PRO A 165 -20.07 -12.82 2.19
C PRO A 165 -20.12 -11.63 3.16
N VAL A 166 -19.63 -10.45 2.78
CA VAL A 166 -19.71 -9.23 3.61
C VAL A 166 -21.16 -8.74 3.72
N GLY A 167 -21.90 -8.73 2.62
CA GLY A 167 -23.34 -8.37 2.62
C GLY A 167 -24.17 -9.34 3.48
N ILE A 168 -23.92 -10.65 3.36
CA ILE A 168 -24.61 -11.66 4.17
C ILE A 168 -24.25 -11.53 5.66
N ALA A 169 -22.98 -11.28 5.99
CA ALA A 169 -22.56 -11.11 7.39
C ALA A 169 -23.19 -9.89 8.06
N VAL A 170 -23.32 -8.77 7.33
CA VAL A 170 -23.98 -7.55 7.82
C VAL A 170 -25.49 -7.78 8.01
N ILE A 171 -26.15 -8.46 7.07
CA ILE A 171 -27.58 -8.79 7.19
C ILE A 171 -27.83 -9.75 8.36
N VAL A 172 -26.99 -10.78 8.54
CA VAL A 172 -27.11 -11.73 9.66
C VAL A 172 -26.85 -11.05 11.01
N ALA A 173 -25.89 -10.12 11.07
CA ALA A 173 -25.63 -9.33 12.29
C ALA A 173 -26.81 -8.39 12.62
N ALA A 174 -27.40 -7.73 11.61
CA ALA A 174 -28.58 -6.88 11.79
C ALA A 174 -29.81 -7.69 12.23
N LEU A 175 -30.05 -8.86 11.63
CA LEU A 175 -31.17 -9.73 12.02
C LEU A 175 -31.01 -10.31 13.43
N LYS A 176 -29.78 -10.67 13.85
CA LYS A 176 -29.52 -11.11 15.23
C LYS A 176 -29.65 -9.98 16.26
N GLY A 177 -29.25 -8.76 15.92
CA GLY A 177 -29.40 -7.59 16.80
C GLY A 177 -30.86 -7.20 17.08
N THR A 178 -31.76 -7.51 16.16
CA THR A 178 -33.20 -7.18 16.28
C THR A 178 -33.99 -8.26 17.05
N LEU A 179 -33.41 -9.45 17.26
CA LEU A 179 -34.03 -10.59 17.94
C LEU A 179 -33.71 -10.68 19.45
N PHE A 180 -32.84 -9.80 19.96
CA PHE A 180 -32.41 -9.77 21.37
C PHE A 180 -32.70 -8.44 22.08
N THR A 181 -33.65 -7.66 21.57
CA THR A 181 -34.26 -6.51 22.27
C THR A 181 -35.73 -6.76 22.52
#